data_AF-A0A4Y2IKG2-F1
#
_entry.id   AF-A0A4Y2IKG2-F1
#
_cell.length_a   1.000
_cell.length_b   1.000
_cell.length_c   1.000
_cell.angle_alpha   90.00
_cell.angle_beta   90.00
_cell.angle_gamma   90.00
#
_symmetry.space_group_name_H-M   'P 1'
#
loop_
_entity.id
_entity.type
_entity.pdbx_description
1 polymer ?
#
loop_
_entity_poly.entity_id
_entity_poly.type
_entity_poly.pdbx_seq_one_letter_code
_entity_poly.pdbx_strand_id
1 'polypeptide(L)'
;MDVLKEMFPKRLVSLRGDISWPARSPDLSPCDYFLWGYLKSKVYKNRPRTTEELRAAVRQEIAAMTRRVMKNFWVRLQKCIDNKGRHLDDIVFKTKGR
;
A
#
# COMPACT_ATOMS: atom_id res chain seq x y z
N MET A 1 4.36 -11.41 19.22
CA MET A 1 3.96 -10.03 18.86
C MET A 1 4.77 -9.00 19.62
N ASP A 2 5.34 -9.36 20.76
CA ASP A 2 6.00 -8.44 21.69
C ASP A 2 7.25 -7.81 21.08
N VAL A 3 8.07 -8.60 20.37
CA VAL A 3 9.24 -8.09 19.61
C VAL A 3 8.85 -7.00 18.59
N LEU A 4 7.76 -7.20 17.84
CA LEU A 4 7.32 -6.20 16.85
C LEU A 4 6.75 -4.94 17.50
N LYS A 5 6.08 -5.07 18.64
CA LYS A 5 5.60 -3.91 19.43
C LYS A 5 6.77 -3.11 19.99
N GLU A 6 7.83 -3.78 20.43
CA GLU A 6 9.04 -3.15 20.94
C GLU A 6 9.82 -2.43 19.82
N MET A 7 9.96 -3.06 18.66
CA MET A 7 10.67 -2.46 17.51
C MET A 7 9.90 -1.31 16.85
N PHE A 8 8.56 -1.35 16.88
CA PHE A 8 7.70 -0.39 16.18
C PHE A 8 6.59 0.16 17.09
N PRO A 9 6.95 0.83 18.19
CA PRO A 9 5.99 1.28 19.19
C PRO A 9 5.01 2.28 18.58
N LYS A 10 3.71 2.08 18.82
CA LYS A 10 2.59 2.90 18.32
C LYS A 10 2.42 2.87 16.80
N ARG A 11 3.14 2.01 16.10
CA ARG A 11 3.12 1.90 14.63
C ARG A 11 2.65 0.53 14.15
N LEU A 12 2.38 -0.39 15.06
CA LEU A 12 1.96 -1.74 14.70
C LEU A 12 0.47 -1.79 14.34
N VAL A 13 0.19 -1.89 13.04
CA VAL A 13 -1.15 -2.12 12.48
C VAL A 13 -1.41 -3.63 12.42
N SER A 14 -2.25 -4.16 13.30
CA SER A 14 -2.66 -5.57 13.28
C SER A 14 -3.90 -5.82 14.14
N LEU A 15 -4.49 -7.01 14.06
CA LEU A 15 -5.67 -7.39 14.86
C LEU A 15 -5.47 -7.20 16.38
N ARG A 16 -4.23 -7.35 16.89
CA ARG A 16 -3.87 -7.20 18.32
C ARG A 16 -2.72 -6.21 18.52
N GLY A 17 -2.52 -5.31 17.56
CA GLY A 17 -1.48 -4.29 17.55
C GLY A 17 -1.92 -3.00 18.24
N ASP A 18 -1.08 -1.98 18.13
CA ASP A 18 -1.40 -0.65 18.67
C ASP A 18 -2.53 0.02 17.88
N ILE A 19 -2.56 -0.22 16.58
CA ILE A 19 -3.61 0.23 15.66
C ILE A 19 -4.40 -1.01 15.25
N SER A 20 -5.63 -1.13 15.76
CA SER A 20 -6.51 -2.25 15.42
C SER A 20 -6.85 -2.23 13.94
N TRP A 21 -6.65 -3.36 13.26
CA TRP A 21 -6.95 -3.50 11.84
C TRP A 21 -7.89 -4.68 11.62
N PRO A 22 -8.96 -4.52 10.82
CA PRO A 22 -9.89 -5.60 10.53
C PRO A 22 -9.21 -6.76 9.80
N ALA A 23 -9.59 -7.99 10.15
CA ALA A 23 -9.12 -9.18 9.47
C ALA A 23 -9.51 -9.16 7.98
N ARG A 24 -8.69 -9.75 7.11
CA ARG A 24 -8.96 -9.91 5.68
C ARG A 24 -9.31 -8.59 4.95
N SER A 25 -8.59 -7.52 5.27
CA SER A 25 -8.80 -6.20 4.64
C SER A 25 -7.61 -5.74 3.78
N PRO A 26 -7.18 -6.52 2.76
CA PRO A 26 -6.14 -6.09 1.83
C PRO A 26 -6.58 -4.87 1.00
N ASP A 27 -7.89 -4.70 0.78
CA ASP A 27 -8.46 -3.56 0.05
C ASP A 27 -8.25 -2.22 0.73
N LEU A 28 -7.98 -2.23 2.02
CA LEU A 28 -7.70 -1.04 2.82
C LEU A 28 -6.20 -0.78 2.94
N SER A 29 -5.34 -1.76 2.64
CA SER A 29 -3.89 -1.60 2.72
C SER A 29 -3.34 -0.97 1.44
N PRO A 30 -2.86 0.29 1.46
CA PRO A 30 -2.34 0.95 0.26
C PRO A 30 -1.13 0.23 -0.32
N CYS A 31 -0.40 -0.51 0.52
CA CYS A 31 0.69 -1.37 0.10
C CYS A 31 0.19 -2.48 -0.83
N ASP A 32 -0.90 -3.15 -0.44
CA ASP A 32 -1.37 -4.37 -1.11
C ASP A 32 -2.18 -4.08 -2.37
N TYR A 33 -3.15 -3.15 -2.32
CA TYR A 33 -3.99 -2.87 -3.49
C TYR A 33 -3.32 -1.98 -4.54
N PHE A 34 -2.24 -1.27 -4.19
CA PHE A 34 -1.67 -0.23 -5.06
C PHE A 34 -0.15 -0.21 -5.13
N LEU A 35 0.55 -0.06 -4.00
CA LEU A 35 1.97 0.28 -3.96
C LEU A 35 2.83 -0.72 -4.73
N TRP A 36 2.62 -2.02 -4.49
CA TRP A 36 3.46 -3.04 -5.12
C TRP A 36 3.26 -3.15 -6.63
N GLY A 37 2.02 -3.00 -7.11
CA GLY A 37 1.73 -2.95 -8.55
C GLY A 37 2.34 -1.72 -9.21
N TYR A 38 2.19 -0.55 -8.57
CA TYR A 38 2.76 0.71 -9.05
C TYR A 38 4.29 0.66 -9.11
N LEU A 39 4.95 0.30 -8.00
CA LEU A 39 6.40 0.26 -7.91
C LEU A 39 6.97 -0.69 -8.94
N LYS A 40 6.38 -1.88 -9.11
CA LYS A 40 6.79 -2.81 -10.16
C LYS A 40 6.69 -2.17 -11.54
N SER A 41 5.58 -1.48 -11.86
CA SER A 41 5.39 -0.84 -13.16
C SER A 41 6.34 0.32 -13.46
N LYS A 42 6.93 0.94 -12.43
CA LYS A 42 7.79 2.13 -12.57
C LYS A 42 9.27 1.82 -12.45
N VAL A 43 9.63 1.11 -11.39
CA VAL A 43 11.01 0.75 -11.09
C VAL A 43 11.58 -0.16 -12.19
N TYR A 44 10.81 -1.15 -12.66
CA TYR A 44 11.29 -2.07 -13.70
C TYR A 44 11.29 -1.48 -15.12
N LYS A 45 10.75 -0.27 -15.35
CA LYS A 45 10.87 0.39 -16.66
C LYS A 45 12.32 0.66 -17.03
N ASN A 46 13.13 1.03 -16.04
CA ASN A 46 14.54 1.36 -16.25
C ASN A 46 15.46 0.14 -16.16
N ARG A 47 14.89 -1.07 -15.97
CA ARG A 47 15.62 -2.35 -15.89
C ARG A 47 16.90 -2.26 -15.03
N PRO A 48 16.77 -1.93 -13.72
CA PRO A 48 17.92 -1.87 -12.83
C PRO A 48 18.68 -3.20 -12.85
N ARG A 49 20.00 -3.14 -12.95
CA ARG A 49 20.88 -4.30 -13.05
C ARG A 49 21.55 -4.67 -11.73
N THR A 50 21.53 -3.75 -10.77
CA THR A 50 22.11 -3.93 -9.43
C THR A 50 21.09 -3.70 -8.33
N THR A 51 21.38 -4.22 -7.15
CA THR A 51 20.54 -4.04 -5.96
C THR A 51 20.51 -2.56 -5.52
N GLU A 52 21.62 -1.86 -5.74
CA GLU A 52 21.81 -0.45 -5.44
C GLU A 52 20.90 0.43 -6.33
N GLU A 53 20.92 0.19 -7.63
CA GLU A 53 20.03 0.86 -8.59
C GLU A 53 18.56 0.60 -8.27
N LEU A 54 18.21 -0.65 -7.95
CA LEU A 54 16.86 -1.03 -7.57
C LEU A 54 16.40 -0.27 -6.31
N ARG A 55 17.23 -0.24 -5.26
CA ARG A 55 16.94 0.50 -4.02
C ARG A 55 16.81 1.99 -4.26
N ALA A 56 17.66 2.59 -5.09
CA ALA A 56 17.59 4.01 -5.42
C ALA A 56 16.29 4.35 -6.15
N ALA A 57 15.93 3.56 -7.17
CA ALA A 57 14.70 3.74 -7.93
C ALA A 57 13.44 3.59 -7.05
N VAL A 58 13.41 2.61 -6.14
CA VAL A 58 12.30 2.46 -5.18
C VAL A 58 12.17 3.69 -4.29
N ARG A 59 13.27 4.18 -3.72
CA ARG A 59 13.24 5.38 -2.85
C ARG A 59 12.74 6.62 -3.59
N GLN A 60 13.20 6.82 -4.82
CA GLN A 60 12.78 7.95 -5.66
C GLN A 60 11.28 7.90 -5.96
N GLU A 61 10.75 6.75 -6.38
CA GLU A 61 9.33 6.59 -6.68
C GLU A 61 8.44 6.72 -5.45
N ILE A 62 8.88 6.20 -4.29
CA ILE A 62 8.14 6.36 -3.02
C ILE A 62 8.05 7.84 -2.64
N ALA A 63 9.17 8.57 -2.67
CA ALA A 63 9.21 9.98 -2.30
C ALA A 63 8.27 10.84 -3.18
N ALA A 64 8.17 10.53 -4.47
CA ALA A 64 7.31 11.25 -5.40
C ALA A 64 5.81 10.98 -5.19
N MET A 65 5.45 9.86 -4.58
CA MET A 65 4.09 9.31 -4.67
C MET A 65 3.22 9.49 -3.41
N THR A 66 3.84 9.76 -2.25
CA THR A 66 3.19 9.75 -0.93
C THR A 66 1.82 10.46 -0.90
N ARG A 67 1.70 11.64 -1.52
CA ARG A 67 0.44 12.41 -1.54
C ARG A 67 -0.71 11.70 -2.27
N ARG A 68 -0.44 11.04 -3.40
CA ARG A 68 -1.49 10.37 -4.20
C ARG A 68 -2.00 9.10 -3.53
N VAL A 69 -1.12 8.36 -2.85
CA VAL A 69 -1.49 7.16 -2.08
C VAL A 69 -2.44 7.53 -0.95
N MET A 70 -2.10 8.57 -0.19
CA MET A 70 -2.92 9.02 0.94
C MET A 70 -4.32 9.44 0.51
N LYS A 71 -4.45 10.17 -0.62
CA LYS A 71 -5.77 10.55 -1.15
C LYS A 71 -6.61 9.32 -1.52
N ASN A 72 -6.03 8.34 -2.21
CA ASN A 72 -6.75 7.13 -2.60
C ASN A 72 -7.14 6.25 -1.40
N PHE A 73 -6.30 6.21 -0.36
CA PHE A 73 -6.61 5.53 0.90
C PHE A 73 -7.87 6.09 1.55
N TRP A 74 -7.97 7.43 1.68
CA TRP A 74 -9.16 8.08 2.22
C TRP A 74 -10.44 7.75 1.44
N VAL A 75 -10.38 7.75 0.11
CA VAL A 75 -11.53 7.40 -0.74
C VAL A 75 -11.97 5.95 -0.51
N ARG A 76 -11.02 5.02 -0.41
CA ARG A 76 -11.33 3.60 -0.16
C ARG A 76 -11.88 3.37 1.24
N LEU A 77 -11.34 4.07 2.24
CA LEU A 77 -11.85 4.01 3.60
C LEU A 77 -13.30 4.48 3.66
N GLN A 78 -13.62 5.60 3.00
CA GLN A 78 -15.00 6.10 2.94
C GLN A 78 -15.94 5.09 2.28
N LYS A 79 -15.54 4.52 1.13
CA LYS A 79 -16.32 3.46 0.46
C LYS A 79 -16.56 2.24 1.36
N CYS A 80 -15.57 1.85 2.16
CA CYS A 80 -15.72 0.74 3.11
C CYS A 80 -16.75 1.06 4.19
N ILE A 81 -16.76 2.28 4.70
CA ILE A 81 -17.77 2.77 5.65
C ILE A 81 -19.15 2.73 5.00
N ASP A 82 -19.29 3.29 3.80
CA ASP A 82 -20.55 3.33 3.04
C ASP A 82 -21.08 1.92 2.75
N ASN A 83 -20.18 0.98 2.42
CA ASN A 83 -20.49 -0.43 2.18
C ASN A 83 -20.63 -1.27 3.47
N LYS A 84 -20.64 -0.64 4.65
CA LYS A 84 -20.75 -1.32 5.96
C LYS A 84 -19.73 -2.45 6.17
N GLY A 85 -18.49 -2.22 5.72
CA GLY A 85 -17.39 -3.18 5.88
C GLY A 85 -17.40 -4.36 4.89
N ARG A 86 -18.26 -4.35 3.87
CA ARG A 86 -18.23 -5.35 2.79
C ARG A 86 -17.06 -5.11 1.84
N HIS A 87 -16.73 -6.13 1.05
CA HIS A 87 -15.68 -6.07 0.05
C HIS A 87 -15.91 -4.91 -0.94
N LEU A 88 -14.82 -4.32 -1.41
CA LEU A 88 -14.84 -3.22 -2.36
C LEU A 88 -14.65 -3.78 -3.77
N ASP A 89 -15.51 -3.40 -4.71
CA ASP A 89 -15.34 -3.81 -6.11
C ASP A 89 -14.03 -3.25 -6.73
N ASP A 90 -13.41 -4.08 -7.57
CA ASP A 90 -11.96 -4.18 -7.81
C ASP A 90 -11.19 -2.96 -8.35
N ILE A 91 -9.90 -2.96 -7.94
CA ILE A 91 -8.64 -2.50 -8.57
C ILE A 91 -8.67 -1.19 -9.40
N VAL A 92 -7.97 -0.17 -8.87
CA VAL A 92 -7.80 1.18 -9.46
C VAL A 92 -6.95 1.18 -10.75
N PHE A 93 -6.41 0.05 -11.18
CA PHE A 93 -5.65 -0.05 -12.42
C PHE A 93 -6.48 -0.70 -13.54
N LYS A 94 -7.25 0.13 -14.26
CA LYS A 94 -7.49 -0.17 -15.67
C LYS A 94 -6.17 0.10 -16.42
N THR A 95 -5.39 -0.93 -16.69
CA THR A 95 -4.40 -0.87 -17.77
C THR A 95 -5.19 -0.48 -19.02
N LYS A 96 -4.86 0.65 -19.67
CA LYS A 96 -5.35 0.86 -21.04
C LYS A 96 -4.88 -0.35 -21.84
N GLY A 97 -5.82 -1.20 -22.24
CA GLY A 97 -5.57 -2.30 -23.15
C GLY A 97 -4.89 -1.76 -24.40
N ARG A 98 -3.92 -2.54 -24.90
CA ARG A 98 -3.49 -2.40 -26.30
C ARG A 98 -4.65 -2.71 -27.22
#